data_AF-A0A098BZW2-F1
#
_entry.id   AF-A0A098BZW2-F1
#
_cell.length_a   1.000
_cell.length_b   1.000
_cell.length_c   1.000
_cell.angle_alpha   90.00
_cell.angle_beta   90.00
_cell.angle_gamma   90.00
#
_symmetry.space_group_name_H-M   'P 1'
#
loop_
_entity.id
_entity.type
_entity.pdbx_description
1 polymer ?
#
loop_
_entity_poly.entity_id
_entity_poly.type
_entity_poly.pdbx_seq_one_letter_code
_entity_poly.pdbx_strand_id
1 'polypeptide(L)'
;MKTSNKLVKALKIFIIVLIVGFLAISPFYAYWNSAPAEQTCAVCHEISNSVHVLANSAHRELLCKECHGTALSNGVHSIKEKSMMFVNHIRGINTDNIIMGESQILEVMNNCRRCHSSEYAKWESGGHSATYGYILLDSIQNSNELLNYDCLRCHGMYFEGTVADLVEPISMDGPWQLVNANRNDLPTIPCMACHMIHTDGDLTSSILTENYYWDSLRTIPLHSPGLSFYVRSEKENYTVDLLPAYNIYDDSLMVVVSDDPIMRNCIQCHAPNSRHEAGTGDDRTPRGVHEGLSCTVCHEPHSNNAQNSCIKCHPAISNCQIDVTQMNTTYKYKDSHNNIHFVSCNDCHENGRGVK
;
A
#
# COMPACT_ATOMS: atom_id res chain seq x y z
N MET A 1 -35.70 -44.22 22.36
CA MET A 1 -36.25 -43.24 21.41
C MET A 1 -36.35 -43.86 20.02
N LYS A 2 -37.56 -44.24 19.56
CA LYS A 2 -37.78 -44.68 18.17
C LYS A 2 -37.93 -43.44 17.29
N THR A 3 -36.88 -43.04 16.59
CA THR A 3 -36.98 -42.04 15.51
C THR A 3 -38.00 -42.56 14.49
N SER A 4 -39.06 -41.78 14.26
CA SER A 4 -40.15 -42.14 13.35
C SER A 4 -39.58 -42.46 11.96
N ASN A 5 -39.96 -43.59 11.36
CA ASN A 5 -39.55 -43.98 9.99
C ASN A 5 -39.81 -42.87 8.94
N LYS A 6 -40.80 -42.00 9.19
CA LYS A 6 -41.05 -40.81 8.36
C LYS A 6 -39.92 -39.78 8.46
N LEU A 7 -39.37 -39.58 9.65
CA LEU A 7 -38.25 -38.65 9.90
C LEU A 7 -36.98 -39.14 9.19
N VAL A 8 -36.70 -40.45 9.25
CA VAL A 8 -35.57 -41.07 8.55
C VAL A 8 -35.72 -40.96 7.03
N LYS A 9 -36.92 -41.17 6.49
CA LYS A 9 -37.19 -41.05 5.06
C LYS A 9 -37.09 -39.59 4.58
N ALA A 10 -37.62 -38.64 5.35
CA ALA A 10 -37.50 -37.21 5.06
C ALA A 10 -36.04 -36.75 5.09
N LEU A 11 -35.26 -37.18 6.09
CA LEU A 11 -33.84 -36.87 6.18
C LEU A 11 -33.05 -37.45 4.99
N LYS A 12 -33.34 -38.69 4.58
CA LYS A 12 -32.72 -39.28 3.38
C LYS A 12 -33.04 -38.49 2.12
N ILE A 13 -34.29 -38.09 1.92
CA ILE A 13 -34.68 -37.26 0.77
C ILE A 13 -33.96 -35.91 0.80
N PHE A 14 -33.91 -35.26 1.97
CA PHE A 14 -33.21 -34.00 2.15
C PHE A 14 -31.72 -34.11 1.82
N ILE A 15 -31.04 -35.15 2.31
CA ILE A 15 -29.63 -35.42 2.00
C ILE A 15 -29.44 -35.68 0.51
N ILE A 16 -30.31 -36.47 -0.13
CA ILE A 16 -30.25 -36.73 -1.58
C ILE A 16 -30.40 -35.42 -2.36
N VAL A 17 -31.34 -34.55 -1.98
CA VAL A 17 -31.53 -33.24 -2.61
C VAL A 17 -30.30 -32.36 -2.46
N LEU A 18 -29.69 -32.32 -1.27
CA LEU A 18 -28.44 -31.57 -1.06
C LEU A 18 -27.29 -32.13 -1.91
N ILE A 19 -27.14 -33.45 -1.99
CA ILE A 19 -26.09 -34.09 -2.80
C ILE A 19 -26.30 -33.79 -4.28
N VAL A 20 -27.52 -33.97 -4.79
CA VAL A 20 -27.84 -33.68 -6.20
C VAL A 20 -27.67 -32.20 -6.50
N GLY A 21 -28.11 -31.31 -5.60
CA GLY A 21 -27.89 -29.87 -5.72
C GLY A 21 -26.41 -29.51 -5.75
N PHE A 22 -25.60 -30.08 -4.85
CA PHE A 22 -24.16 -29.87 -4.82
C PHE A 22 -23.48 -30.38 -6.10
N LEU A 23 -23.84 -31.57 -6.57
CA LEU A 23 -23.31 -32.14 -7.81
C LEU A 23 -23.71 -31.34 -9.05
N ALA A 24 -24.87 -30.68 -9.04
CA ALA A 24 -25.30 -29.80 -10.12
C ALA A 24 -24.56 -28.45 -10.12
N ILE A 25 -24.29 -27.88 -8.93
CA ILE A 25 -23.66 -26.56 -8.79
C ILE A 25 -22.12 -26.65 -8.91
N SER A 26 -21.51 -27.75 -8.47
CA SER A 26 -20.05 -27.88 -8.44
C SER A 26 -19.37 -27.72 -9.81
N PRO A 27 -19.88 -28.27 -10.93
CA PRO A 27 -19.30 -28.05 -12.25
C PRO A 27 -19.40 -26.58 -12.70
N PHE A 28 -20.54 -25.94 -12.42
CA PHE A 28 -20.74 -24.52 -12.72
C PHE A 28 -19.76 -23.65 -11.92
N TYR A 29 -19.62 -23.92 -10.61
CA TYR A 29 -18.65 -23.24 -9.77
C TYR A 29 -17.21 -23.45 -10.24
N ALA A 30 -16.84 -24.68 -10.61
CA ALA A 30 -15.52 -24.99 -11.14
C ALA A 30 -15.26 -24.20 -12.44
N TYR A 31 -16.21 -24.23 -13.38
CA TYR A 31 -16.13 -23.48 -14.63
C TYR A 31 -16.01 -21.97 -14.38
N TRP A 32 -16.87 -21.40 -13.53
CA TRP A 32 -16.86 -19.98 -13.19
C TRP A 32 -15.51 -19.52 -12.63
N ASN A 33 -14.84 -20.36 -11.85
CA ASN A 33 -13.54 -20.02 -11.30
C ASN A 33 -12.37 -20.31 -12.25
N SER A 34 -12.55 -21.03 -13.35
CA SER A 34 -11.47 -21.37 -14.30
C SER A 34 -11.58 -20.66 -15.64
N ALA A 35 -12.77 -20.15 -15.98
CA ALA A 35 -13.01 -19.49 -17.24
C ALA A 35 -12.34 -18.10 -17.29
N PRO A 36 -12.05 -17.58 -18.49
CA PRO A 36 -11.54 -16.22 -18.67
C PRO A 36 -12.46 -15.18 -18.02
N ALA A 37 -11.88 -14.07 -17.57
CA ALA A 37 -12.61 -13.00 -16.90
C ALA A 37 -13.68 -12.39 -17.82
N GLU A 38 -13.48 -12.39 -19.13
CA GLU A 38 -14.40 -11.91 -20.16
C GLU A 38 -15.71 -12.73 -20.20
N GLN A 39 -15.65 -14.02 -19.82
CA GLN A 39 -16.79 -14.94 -19.84
C GLN A 39 -17.49 -15.05 -18.48
N THR A 40 -16.97 -14.38 -17.45
CA THR A 40 -17.44 -14.50 -16.07
C THR A 40 -17.61 -13.12 -15.43
N CYS A 41 -16.51 -12.53 -15.00
CA CYS A 41 -16.43 -11.24 -14.34
C CYS A 41 -16.99 -10.11 -15.24
N ALA A 42 -16.50 -9.99 -16.47
CA ALA A 42 -16.87 -8.91 -17.40
C ALA A 42 -18.30 -9.00 -17.94
N VAL A 43 -19.02 -10.09 -17.64
CA VAL A 43 -20.46 -10.18 -17.91
C VAL A 43 -21.23 -9.15 -17.08
N CYS A 44 -20.66 -8.72 -15.95
CA CYS A 44 -21.08 -7.55 -15.20
C CYS A 44 -20.45 -6.30 -15.85
N HIS A 45 -21.25 -5.32 -16.26
CA HIS A 45 -20.73 -4.11 -16.90
C HIS A 45 -19.84 -3.30 -15.96
N GLU A 46 -20.08 -3.43 -14.64
CA GLU A 46 -19.46 -2.68 -13.55
C GLU A 46 -17.95 -2.98 -13.40
N ILE A 47 -17.50 -4.17 -13.81
CA ILE A 47 -16.08 -4.58 -13.71
C ILE A 47 -15.41 -4.80 -15.08
N SER A 48 -16.11 -4.48 -16.17
CA SER A 48 -15.58 -4.60 -17.53
C SER A 48 -14.26 -3.81 -17.72
N ASN A 49 -14.20 -2.60 -17.18
CA ASN A 49 -12.99 -1.77 -17.21
C ASN A 49 -11.82 -2.42 -16.46
N SER A 50 -12.05 -2.94 -15.24
CA SER A 50 -11.00 -3.63 -14.48
C SER A 50 -10.46 -4.87 -15.20
N VAL A 51 -11.34 -5.62 -15.89
CA VAL A 51 -10.93 -6.76 -16.71
C VAL A 51 -10.06 -6.30 -17.89
N HIS A 52 -10.48 -5.24 -18.59
CA HIS A 52 -9.70 -4.67 -19.69
C HIS A 52 -8.32 -4.19 -19.23
N VAL A 53 -8.24 -3.45 -18.12
CA VAL A 53 -6.98 -2.95 -17.57
C VAL A 53 -6.07 -4.11 -17.16
N LEU A 54 -6.61 -5.12 -16.47
CA LEU A 54 -5.84 -6.29 -16.06
C LEU A 54 -5.25 -7.03 -17.28
N ALA A 55 -6.03 -7.21 -18.34
CA ALA A 55 -5.59 -7.86 -19.58
C ALA A 55 -4.43 -7.13 -20.27
N ASN A 56 -4.28 -5.83 -20.01
CA ASN A 56 -3.18 -5.00 -20.52
C ASN A 56 -2.12 -4.70 -19.45
N SER A 57 -2.11 -5.40 -18.32
CA SER A 57 -1.16 -5.12 -17.22
C SER A 57 0.01 -6.12 -17.19
N ALA A 58 0.95 -5.87 -16.26
CA ALA A 58 1.96 -6.85 -15.87
C ALA A 58 1.37 -8.15 -15.29
N HIS A 59 0.12 -8.12 -14.83
CA HIS A 59 -0.60 -9.23 -14.21
C HIS A 59 -1.58 -9.95 -15.14
N ARG A 60 -1.57 -9.66 -16.45
CA ARG A 60 -2.54 -10.19 -17.44
C ARG A 60 -2.69 -11.71 -17.52
N GLU A 61 -1.67 -12.46 -17.10
CA GLU A 61 -1.69 -13.94 -17.10
C GLU A 61 -2.31 -14.51 -15.81
N LEU A 62 -2.66 -13.67 -14.84
CA LEU A 62 -3.30 -14.09 -13.59
C LEU A 62 -4.82 -14.08 -13.71
N LEU A 63 -5.47 -15.05 -13.08
CA LEU A 63 -6.93 -15.04 -12.93
C LEU A 63 -7.32 -14.10 -11.78
N CYS A 64 -8.43 -13.37 -11.90
CA CYS A 64 -8.89 -12.43 -10.87
C CYS A 64 -8.98 -13.07 -9.47
N LYS A 65 -9.39 -14.35 -9.40
CA LYS A 65 -9.51 -15.11 -8.14
C LYS A 65 -8.19 -15.32 -7.41
N GLU A 66 -7.06 -15.21 -8.12
CA GLU A 66 -5.74 -15.34 -7.53
C GLU A 66 -5.39 -14.16 -6.64
N CYS A 67 -6.02 -13.01 -6.87
CA CYS A 67 -5.87 -11.80 -6.06
C CYS A 67 -7.10 -11.58 -5.17
N HIS A 68 -8.31 -11.71 -5.72
CA HIS A 68 -9.58 -11.40 -5.04
C HIS A 68 -10.26 -12.59 -4.35
N GLY A 69 -9.67 -13.78 -4.45
CA GLY A 69 -10.29 -15.00 -3.97
C GLY A 69 -11.55 -15.39 -4.74
N THR A 70 -12.30 -16.33 -4.17
CA THR A 70 -13.53 -16.90 -4.73
C THR A 70 -14.73 -16.49 -3.88
N ALA A 71 -15.94 -16.93 -4.24
CA ALA A 71 -17.11 -16.73 -3.38
C ALA A 71 -16.97 -17.38 -1.98
N LEU A 72 -16.00 -18.28 -1.80
CA LEU A 72 -15.79 -19.02 -0.56
C LEU A 72 -14.58 -18.52 0.25
N SER A 73 -13.82 -17.54 -0.25
CA SER A 73 -12.53 -17.16 0.36
C SER A 73 -12.66 -16.40 1.68
N ASN A 74 -13.64 -15.49 1.83
CA ASN A 74 -13.88 -14.74 3.07
C ASN A 74 -15.20 -15.15 3.77
N GLY A 75 -15.48 -16.46 3.76
CA GLY A 75 -16.64 -17.05 4.41
C GLY A 75 -17.98 -16.42 4.00
N VAL A 76 -18.83 -16.10 4.99
CA VAL A 76 -20.18 -15.56 4.75
C VAL A 76 -20.15 -14.17 4.11
N HIS A 77 -19.09 -13.38 4.33
CA HIS A 77 -18.96 -12.04 3.75
C HIS A 77 -18.86 -12.12 2.22
N SER A 78 -17.91 -12.91 1.68
CA SER A 78 -17.76 -13.08 0.23
C SER A 78 -19.02 -13.65 -0.44
N ILE A 79 -19.69 -14.61 0.20
CA ILE A 79 -20.94 -15.18 -0.33
C ILE A 79 -22.01 -14.10 -0.41
N LYS A 80 -22.20 -13.34 0.67
CA LYS A 80 -23.22 -12.27 0.75
C LYS A 80 -22.93 -11.19 -0.29
N GLU A 81 -21.72 -10.69 -0.34
CA GLU A 81 -21.28 -9.64 -1.27
C GLU A 81 -21.53 -10.07 -2.73
N LYS A 82 -20.97 -11.21 -3.14
CA LYS A 82 -21.10 -11.68 -4.54
C LYS A 82 -22.54 -12.03 -4.91
N SER A 83 -23.33 -12.54 -3.95
CA SER A 83 -24.77 -12.75 -4.16
C SER A 83 -25.51 -11.43 -4.36
N MET A 84 -25.15 -10.39 -3.60
CA MET A 84 -25.74 -9.07 -3.73
C MET A 84 -25.35 -8.39 -5.04
N MET A 85 -24.11 -8.55 -5.52
CA MET A 85 -23.70 -8.09 -6.85
C MET A 85 -24.60 -8.69 -7.95
N PHE A 86 -24.81 -10.01 -7.92
CA PHE A 86 -25.70 -10.69 -8.87
C PHE A 86 -27.16 -10.19 -8.79
N VAL A 87 -27.69 -10.02 -7.58
CA VAL A 87 -29.04 -9.48 -7.37
C VAL A 87 -29.17 -8.05 -7.88
N ASN A 88 -28.17 -7.19 -7.63
CA ASN A 88 -28.15 -5.81 -8.08
C ASN A 88 -28.09 -5.73 -9.61
N HIS A 89 -27.23 -6.54 -10.24
CA HIS A 89 -27.15 -6.66 -11.69
C HIS A 89 -28.49 -7.06 -12.32
N ILE A 90 -29.16 -8.10 -11.79
CA ILE A 90 -30.50 -8.51 -12.27
C ILE A 90 -31.54 -7.41 -12.12
N ARG A 91 -31.43 -6.61 -11.05
CA ARG A 91 -32.33 -5.47 -10.80
C ARG A 91 -31.99 -4.24 -11.64
N GLY A 92 -30.93 -4.26 -12.44
CA GLY A 92 -30.43 -3.10 -13.17
C GLY A 92 -29.99 -1.96 -12.24
N ILE A 93 -29.61 -2.27 -11.00
CA ILE A 93 -29.06 -1.29 -10.08
C ILE A 93 -27.62 -1.10 -10.49
N ASN A 94 -27.34 0.04 -11.10
CA ASN A 94 -25.97 0.39 -11.45
C ASN A 94 -25.17 0.67 -10.16
N THR A 95 -24.16 -0.16 -9.91
CA THR A 95 -23.14 0.05 -8.88
C THR A 95 -21.77 0.19 -9.54
N ASP A 96 -21.57 1.26 -10.31
CA ASP A 96 -20.29 1.54 -11.01
C ASP A 96 -19.08 1.60 -10.06
N ASN A 97 -19.29 1.79 -8.75
CA ASN A 97 -18.23 1.85 -7.75
C ASN A 97 -18.28 0.64 -6.80
N ILE A 98 -17.69 -0.47 -7.23
CA ILE A 98 -17.41 -1.61 -6.34
C ILE A 98 -16.07 -1.33 -5.65
N ILE A 99 -16.13 -0.97 -4.37
CA ILE A 99 -14.95 -0.62 -3.57
C ILE A 99 -14.68 -1.74 -2.58
N MET A 100 -13.42 -2.19 -2.50
CA MET A 100 -12.98 -3.17 -1.51
C MET A 100 -12.84 -2.50 -0.14
N GLY A 101 -13.41 -3.13 0.89
CA GLY A 101 -13.16 -2.77 2.27
C GLY A 101 -11.77 -3.22 2.74
N GLU A 102 -11.34 -2.74 3.91
CA GLU A 102 -10.03 -3.03 4.50
C GLU A 102 -9.72 -4.53 4.57
N SER A 103 -10.67 -5.33 5.06
CA SER A 103 -10.49 -6.78 5.19
C SER A 103 -10.20 -7.47 3.84
N GLN A 104 -10.84 -7.01 2.77
CA GLN A 104 -10.61 -7.52 1.42
C GLN A 104 -9.24 -7.07 0.89
N ILE A 105 -8.85 -5.82 1.14
CA ILE A 105 -7.52 -5.29 0.78
C ILE A 105 -6.40 -6.09 1.47
N LEU A 106 -6.55 -6.40 2.75
CA LEU A 106 -5.59 -7.22 3.48
C LEU A 106 -5.54 -8.66 2.96
N GLU A 107 -6.67 -9.22 2.53
CA GLU A 107 -6.71 -10.52 1.86
C GLU A 107 -5.99 -10.49 0.50
N VAL A 108 -6.21 -9.47 -0.32
CA VAL A 108 -5.49 -9.27 -1.59
C VAL A 108 -3.98 -9.15 -1.33
N MET A 109 -3.58 -8.36 -0.34
CA MET A 109 -2.17 -8.20 0.04
C MET A 109 -1.52 -9.53 0.45
N ASN A 110 -2.25 -10.37 1.20
CA ASN A 110 -1.77 -11.71 1.55
C ASN A 110 -1.56 -12.59 0.30
N ASN A 111 -2.39 -12.44 -0.73
CA ASN A 111 -2.21 -13.14 -1.99
C ASN A 111 -0.98 -12.63 -2.78
N CYS A 112 -0.65 -11.34 -2.69
CA CYS A 112 0.56 -10.78 -3.31
C CYS A 112 1.83 -11.47 -2.82
N ARG A 113 1.91 -11.86 -1.54
CA ARG A 113 3.08 -12.53 -0.92
C ARG A 113 3.53 -13.78 -1.68
N ARG A 114 2.62 -14.48 -2.36
CA ARG A 114 2.93 -15.69 -3.14
C ARG A 114 3.95 -15.43 -4.25
N CYS A 115 3.93 -14.24 -4.83
CA CYS A 115 4.86 -13.83 -5.90
C CYS A 115 5.84 -12.74 -5.41
N HIS A 116 5.38 -11.80 -4.58
CA HIS A 116 6.15 -10.68 -4.02
C HIS A 116 6.63 -10.95 -2.60
N SER A 117 7.25 -12.12 -2.39
CA SER A 117 7.66 -12.56 -1.05
C SER A 117 8.79 -11.71 -0.45
N SER A 118 9.69 -11.20 -1.29
CA SER A 118 10.83 -10.37 -0.88
C SER A 118 10.37 -8.97 -0.46
N GLU A 119 9.48 -8.38 -1.25
CA GLU A 119 8.88 -7.07 -1.03
C GLU A 119 8.01 -7.09 0.22
N TYR A 120 7.19 -8.14 0.39
CA TYR A 120 6.41 -8.35 1.60
C TYR A 120 7.32 -8.49 2.83
N ALA A 121 8.40 -9.28 2.78
CA ALA A 121 9.32 -9.41 3.90
C ALA A 121 10.02 -8.10 4.26
N LYS A 122 10.35 -7.27 3.27
CA LYS A 122 10.90 -5.92 3.51
C LYS A 122 9.86 -4.99 4.15
N TRP A 123 8.61 -5.02 3.67
CA TRP A 123 7.51 -4.28 4.28
C TRP A 123 7.28 -4.72 5.73
N GLU A 124 7.18 -6.03 5.97
CA GLU A 124 6.93 -6.65 7.28
C GLU A 124 8.05 -6.37 8.29
N SER A 125 9.30 -6.31 7.83
CA SER A 125 10.45 -5.98 8.68
C SER A 125 10.66 -4.47 8.89
N GLY A 126 9.92 -3.63 8.16
CA GLY A 126 10.04 -2.17 8.18
C GLY A 126 8.92 -1.46 8.94
N GLY A 127 9.06 -0.13 9.08
CA GLY A 127 8.07 0.71 9.77
C GLY A 127 6.73 0.82 9.06
N HIS A 128 6.65 0.46 7.78
CA HIS A 128 5.39 0.48 7.02
C HIS A 128 4.43 -0.66 7.39
N SER A 129 4.89 -1.71 8.08
CA SER A 129 4.02 -2.74 8.65
C SER A 129 3.36 -2.34 9.96
N ALA A 130 3.54 -1.09 10.39
CA ALA A 130 3.00 -0.58 11.64
C ALA A 130 1.49 -0.82 11.76
N THR A 131 1.11 -1.37 12.91
CA THR A 131 -0.26 -1.78 13.19
C THR A 131 -1.05 -0.66 13.88
N TYR A 132 -2.36 -0.81 13.95
CA TYR A 132 -3.20 0.13 14.72
C TYR A 132 -2.75 0.20 16.17
N GLY A 133 -2.42 -0.93 16.80
CA GLY A 133 -1.92 -0.96 18.17
C GLY A 133 -0.63 -0.17 18.33
N TYR A 134 0.31 -0.34 17.40
CA TYR A 134 1.60 0.35 17.44
C TYR A 134 1.45 1.87 17.27
N ILE A 135 0.63 2.32 16.31
CA ILE A 135 0.48 3.75 16.01
C ILE A 135 -0.44 4.45 17.01
N LEU A 136 -1.58 3.86 17.36
CA LEU A 136 -2.64 4.55 18.11
C LEU A 136 -2.56 4.34 19.62
N LEU A 137 -1.78 3.40 20.13
CA LEU A 137 -1.71 3.12 21.58
C LEU A 137 -0.37 3.55 22.20
N ASP A 138 0.45 4.32 21.49
CA ASP A 138 1.68 4.89 22.06
C ASP A 138 1.33 6.01 23.06
N SER A 139 1.54 5.72 24.35
CA SER A 139 1.17 6.64 25.42
C SER A 139 1.92 7.98 25.39
N ILE A 140 3.12 8.03 24.78
CA ILE A 140 3.90 9.26 24.68
C ILE A 140 3.26 10.15 23.61
N GLN A 141 3.04 9.62 22.41
CA GLN A 141 2.41 10.35 21.31
C GLN A 141 0.99 10.80 21.67
N ASN A 142 0.19 9.92 22.27
CA ASN A 142 -1.21 10.20 22.61
C ASN A 142 -1.36 11.32 23.66
N SER A 143 -0.32 11.57 24.45
CA SER A 143 -0.28 12.68 25.42
C SER A 143 0.14 14.03 24.79
N ASN A 144 0.72 14.01 23.58
CA ASN A 144 1.21 15.19 22.88
C ASN A 144 0.26 15.70 21.79
N GLU A 145 -0.56 14.81 21.22
CA GLU A 145 -1.47 15.14 20.13
C GLU A 145 -2.82 14.43 20.28
N LEU A 146 -3.89 15.19 20.14
CA LEU A 146 -5.24 14.63 20.08
C LEU A 146 -5.45 13.93 18.74
N LEU A 147 -5.89 12.67 18.77
CA LEU A 147 -6.23 11.96 17.54
C LEU A 147 -7.32 12.70 16.77
N ASN A 148 -7.05 12.96 15.50
CA ASN A 148 -7.97 13.65 14.61
C ASN A 148 -8.12 12.88 13.29
N TYR A 149 -9.04 13.34 12.43
CA TYR A 149 -9.35 12.66 11.17
C TYR A 149 -8.17 12.59 10.20
N ASP A 150 -7.24 13.55 10.25
CA ASP A 150 -6.08 13.57 9.35
C ASP A 150 -5.09 12.46 9.68
N CYS A 151 -5.07 11.95 10.92
CA CYS A 151 -4.27 10.78 11.27
C CYS A 151 -4.66 9.55 10.43
N LEU A 152 -5.95 9.41 10.08
CA LEU A 152 -6.43 8.31 9.23
C LEU A 152 -6.11 8.49 7.74
N ARG A 153 -5.64 9.67 7.32
CA ARG A 153 -5.17 9.90 5.95
C ARG A 153 -4.00 8.98 5.61
N CYS A 154 -3.19 8.64 6.61
CA CYS A 154 -1.99 7.82 6.44
C CYS A 154 -2.03 6.55 7.31
N HIS A 155 -2.59 6.61 8.52
CA HIS A 155 -2.59 5.50 9.49
C HIS A 155 -3.93 4.77 9.60
N GLY A 156 -4.75 4.83 8.55
CA GLY A 156 -6.04 4.16 8.48
C GLY A 156 -6.66 4.26 7.10
N MET A 157 -5.83 4.19 6.06
CA MET A 157 -6.20 4.57 4.70
C MET A 157 -7.43 3.80 4.20
N TYR A 158 -7.49 2.50 4.47
CA TYR A 158 -8.63 1.65 4.10
C TYR A 158 -9.66 1.45 5.22
N PHE A 159 -9.42 2.01 6.41
CA PHE A 159 -10.40 1.94 7.49
C PHE A 159 -11.65 2.73 7.13
N GLU A 160 -12.81 2.08 7.16
CA GLU A 160 -14.06 2.66 6.67
C GLU A 160 -14.78 3.55 7.69
N GLY A 161 -14.39 3.49 8.97
CA GLY A 161 -15.03 4.24 10.06
C GLY A 161 -14.40 5.59 10.36
N THR A 162 -14.71 6.10 11.54
CA THR A 162 -14.16 7.35 12.11
C THR A 162 -13.17 7.06 13.22
N VAL A 163 -12.46 8.08 13.71
CA VAL A 163 -11.58 7.96 14.88
C VAL A 163 -12.30 7.36 16.09
N ALA A 164 -13.58 7.72 16.30
CA ALA A 164 -14.41 7.21 17.40
C ALA A 164 -14.77 5.72 17.25
N ASP A 165 -14.68 5.17 16.05
CA ASP A 165 -14.87 3.75 15.79
C ASP A 165 -13.58 2.94 15.98
N LEU A 166 -12.42 3.62 16.12
CA LEU A 166 -11.12 3.00 16.35
C LEU A 166 -10.70 3.03 17.80
N VAL A 167 -10.77 4.19 18.45
CA VAL A 167 -10.24 4.36 19.81
C VAL A 167 -11.21 5.05 20.76
N GLU A 168 -11.06 4.70 22.04
CA GLU A 168 -11.70 5.38 23.15
C GLU A 168 -10.75 5.48 24.37
N PRO A 169 -10.83 6.55 25.18
CA PRO A 169 -11.50 7.81 24.89
C PRO A 169 -10.69 8.64 23.87
N ILE A 170 -11.35 9.50 23.09
CA ILE A 170 -10.65 10.51 22.28
C ILE A 170 -10.26 11.68 23.21
N SER A 171 -9.11 11.58 23.86
CA SER A 171 -8.62 12.59 24.82
C SER A 171 -7.10 12.63 24.91
N MET A 172 -6.48 13.79 25.12
CA MET A 172 -5.04 13.87 25.40
C MET A 172 -4.64 13.31 26.77
N ASP A 173 -5.60 13.04 27.66
CA ASP A 173 -5.31 12.48 29.00
C ASP A 173 -4.97 10.98 28.96
N GLY A 174 -5.43 10.27 27.91
CA GLY A 174 -5.16 8.84 27.70
C GLY A 174 -5.50 7.92 28.90
N PRO A 175 -5.02 6.66 28.87
CA PRO A 175 -4.53 5.96 27.68
C PRO A 175 -5.71 5.63 26.75
N TRP A 176 -5.48 5.73 25.44
CA TRP A 176 -6.45 5.22 24.45
C TRP A 176 -6.46 3.70 24.49
N GLN A 177 -7.60 3.13 24.11
CA GLN A 177 -7.78 1.72 23.85
C GLN A 177 -8.50 1.55 22.52
N LEU A 178 -8.24 0.45 21.83
CA LEU A 178 -8.99 0.12 20.63
C LEU A 178 -10.40 -0.32 21.01
N VAL A 179 -11.42 0.31 20.40
CA VAL A 179 -12.83 -0.10 20.54
C VAL A 179 -13.00 -1.57 20.14
N ASN A 180 -12.25 -2.01 19.14
CA ASN A 180 -12.16 -3.41 18.74
C ASN A 180 -10.71 -3.91 18.83
N ALA A 181 -10.42 -4.65 19.90
CA ALA A 181 -9.10 -5.23 20.15
C ALA A 181 -8.59 -6.13 19.01
N ASN A 182 -9.47 -6.74 18.20
CA ASN A 182 -9.05 -7.57 17.06
C ASN A 182 -8.35 -6.76 15.95
N ARG A 183 -8.37 -5.43 16.02
CA ARG A 183 -7.68 -4.55 15.08
C ARG A 183 -6.22 -4.29 15.46
N ASN A 184 -5.80 -4.67 16.67
CA ASN A 184 -4.49 -4.33 17.22
C ASN A 184 -3.32 -4.66 16.28
N ASP A 185 -3.39 -5.84 15.65
CA ASP A 185 -2.31 -6.36 14.81
C ASP A 185 -2.55 -6.11 13.32
N LEU A 186 -3.66 -5.45 12.95
CA LEU A 186 -3.92 -5.11 11.55
C LEU A 186 -3.00 -3.97 11.10
N PRO A 187 -2.38 -4.07 9.92
CA PRO A 187 -1.51 -3.02 9.42
C PRO A 187 -2.32 -1.79 8.99
N THR A 188 -1.74 -0.62 9.17
CA THR A 188 -2.35 0.66 8.80
C THR A 188 -2.00 1.12 7.38
N ILE A 189 -0.89 0.61 6.84
CA ILE A 189 -0.33 0.98 5.53
C ILE A 189 -0.14 -0.31 4.69
N PRO A 190 -1.20 -0.89 4.12
CA PRO A 190 -1.09 -2.06 3.24
C PRO A 190 -0.42 -1.70 1.91
N CYS A 191 0.04 -2.67 1.12
CA CYS A 191 0.73 -2.41 -0.14
C CYS A 191 -0.03 -1.45 -1.07
N MET A 192 -1.36 -1.59 -1.13
CA MET A 192 -2.23 -0.77 -1.98
C MET A 192 -2.38 0.69 -1.52
N ALA A 193 -1.84 1.06 -0.35
CA ALA A 193 -1.67 2.46 0.04
C ALA A 193 -0.75 3.21 -0.94
N CYS A 194 0.27 2.51 -1.45
CA CYS A 194 1.28 3.05 -2.36
C CYS A 194 1.23 2.42 -3.78
N HIS A 195 0.37 1.42 -3.99
CA HIS A 195 0.30 0.66 -5.22
C HIS A 195 -1.11 0.56 -5.79
N MET A 196 -1.21 0.75 -7.09
CA MET A 196 -2.40 0.43 -7.87
C MET A 196 -2.13 -0.85 -8.66
N ILE A 197 -3.04 -1.82 -8.57
CA ILE A 197 -2.87 -3.13 -9.24
C ILE A 197 -3.44 -3.11 -10.64
N HIS A 198 -4.62 -2.52 -10.81
CA HIS A 198 -5.23 -2.30 -12.12
C HIS A 198 -4.64 -1.04 -12.75
N THR A 199 -3.46 -1.19 -13.35
CA THR A 199 -2.83 -0.14 -14.17
C THR A 199 -2.69 -0.60 -15.60
N ASP A 200 -2.98 0.30 -16.54
CA ASP A 200 -2.61 0.08 -17.93
C ASP A 200 -1.09 -0.05 -18.05
N GLY A 201 -0.65 -0.97 -18.90
CA GLY A 201 0.75 -1.12 -19.25
C GLY A 201 0.88 -1.44 -20.74
N ASP A 202 1.97 -0.99 -21.33
CA ASP A 202 2.30 -1.38 -22.70
C ASP A 202 3.20 -2.61 -22.68
N LEU A 203 2.93 -3.57 -23.57
CA LEU A 203 3.87 -4.65 -23.82
C LEU A 203 5.13 -4.05 -24.43
N THR A 204 6.31 -4.40 -23.93
CA THR A 204 7.57 -3.97 -24.56
C THR A 204 7.60 -4.39 -26.04
N SER A 205 7.00 -5.54 -26.38
CA SER A 205 6.87 -6.01 -27.76
C SER A 205 5.97 -5.15 -28.66
N SER A 206 5.07 -4.32 -28.10
CA SER A 206 4.27 -3.36 -28.88
C SER A 206 4.96 -2.00 -29.06
N ILE A 207 6.03 -1.74 -28.30
CA ILE A 207 6.80 -0.48 -28.35
C ILE A 207 8.06 -0.62 -29.22
N LEU A 208 8.62 -1.82 -29.32
CA LEU A 208 9.85 -2.08 -30.08
C LEU A 208 9.55 -2.22 -31.58
N THR A 209 10.03 -1.28 -32.39
CA THR A 209 10.06 -1.40 -33.85
C THR A 209 11.28 -2.22 -34.31
N GLU A 210 11.53 -2.33 -35.62
CA GLU A 210 12.72 -3.01 -36.18
C GLU A 210 14.07 -2.44 -35.65
N ASN A 211 14.08 -1.24 -35.05
CA ASN A 211 15.26 -0.61 -34.43
C ASN A 211 15.34 -0.80 -32.91
N TYR A 212 15.29 -2.06 -32.47
CA TYR A 212 15.35 -2.51 -31.08
C TYR A 212 16.37 -1.77 -30.18
N TYR A 213 17.57 -1.49 -30.69
CA TYR A 213 18.63 -0.82 -29.92
C TYR A 213 18.33 0.65 -29.61
N TRP A 214 17.74 1.39 -30.55
CA TRP A 214 17.45 2.81 -30.36
C TRP A 214 16.14 3.05 -29.62
N ASP A 215 15.16 2.16 -29.80
CA ASP A 215 13.88 2.24 -29.12
C ASP A 215 14.04 1.93 -27.63
N SER A 216 14.79 0.87 -27.27
CA SER A 216 15.07 0.51 -25.88
C SER A 216 15.83 1.59 -25.09
N LEU A 217 16.59 2.47 -25.77
CA LEU A 217 17.29 3.59 -25.14
C LEU A 217 16.41 4.85 -24.94
N ARG A 218 15.31 5.00 -25.70
CA ARG A 218 14.43 6.19 -25.66
C ARG A 218 13.07 5.94 -25.00
N THR A 219 12.65 4.68 -24.92
CA THR A 219 11.30 4.29 -24.47
C THR A 219 11.32 3.43 -23.21
N ILE A 220 12.32 3.58 -22.33
CA ILE A 220 12.12 3.14 -20.95
C ILE A 220 11.01 4.05 -20.40
N PRO A 221 9.79 3.56 -20.14
CA PRO A 221 8.78 4.39 -19.53
C PRO A 221 9.35 4.81 -18.18
N LEU A 222 9.55 6.11 -18.00
CA LEU A 222 9.89 6.70 -16.69
C LEU A 222 8.77 6.47 -15.67
N HIS A 223 7.60 6.03 -16.13
CA HIS A 223 6.48 5.62 -15.31
C HIS A 223 6.87 4.37 -14.52
N SER A 224 6.87 4.47 -13.20
CA SER A 224 6.89 3.33 -12.31
C SER A 224 5.50 2.68 -12.34
N PRO A 225 5.28 1.62 -13.13
CA PRO A 225 3.93 1.12 -13.37
C PRO A 225 3.35 0.64 -12.05
N GLY A 226 2.18 1.16 -11.68
CA GLY A 226 1.51 0.76 -10.46
C GLY A 226 1.97 1.43 -9.17
N LEU A 227 2.83 2.47 -9.20
CA LEU A 227 2.98 3.36 -8.04
C LEU A 227 1.88 4.42 -8.03
N SER A 228 1.16 4.49 -6.91
CA SER A 228 0.06 5.42 -6.69
C SER A 228 -0.02 5.82 -5.23
N PHE A 229 -0.86 6.80 -4.89
CA PHE A 229 -1.25 7.07 -3.52
C PHE A 229 -2.76 6.89 -3.39
N TYR A 230 -3.19 6.08 -2.44
CA TYR A 230 -4.61 5.91 -2.15
C TYR A 230 -5.13 7.10 -1.34
N VAL A 231 -6.06 7.86 -1.92
CA VAL A 231 -6.68 8.99 -1.23
C VAL A 231 -7.97 8.51 -0.58
N ARG A 232 -7.93 8.38 0.75
CA ARG A 232 -9.05 7.86 1.55
C ARG A 232 -10.38 8.61 1.34
N SER A 233 -10.37 9.93 1.17
CA SER A 233 -11.59 10.72 0.97
C SER A 233 -12.28 10.38 -0.36
N GLU A 234 -11.49 10.17 -1.40
CA GLU A 234 -11.97 9.85 -2.75
C GLU A 234 -12.19 8.34 -2.93
N LYS A 235 -11.59 7.53 -2.05
CA LYS A 235 -11.53 6.08 -2.13
C LYS A 235 -10.90 5.58 -3.45
N GLU A 236 -9.92 6.32 -3.94
CA GLU A 236 -9.30 6.11 -5.25
C GLU A 236 -7.77 6.23 -5.17
N ASN A 237 -7.09 5.59 -6.12
CA ASN A 237 -5.64 5.67 -6.27
C ASN A 237 -5.27 6.70 -7.35
N TYR A 238 -4.32 7.58 -7.05
CA TYR A 238 -3.76 8.52 -8.02
C TYR A 238 -2.31 8.16 -8.31
N THR A 239 -1.94 8.09 -9.58
CA THR A 239 -0.55 7.81 -9.97
C THR A 239 0.38 8.91 -9.46
N VAL A 240 1.63 8.55 -9.18
CA VAL A 240 2.62 9.47 -8.61
C VAL A 240 2.89 10.72 -9.47
N ASP A 241 2.64 10.64 -10.78
CA ASP A 241 2.78 11.77 -11.71
C ASP A 241 1.69 12.83 -11.54
N LEU A 242 0.53 12.44 -11.01
CA LEU A 242 -0.58 13.35 -10.68
C LEU A 242 -0.41 14.00 -9.30
N LEU A 243 0.50 13.48 -8.46
CA LEU A 243 0.75 14.06 -7.15
C LEU A 243 1.52 15.39 -7.28
N PRO A 244 1.17 16.40 -6.48
CA PRO A 244 1.79 17.72 -6.58
C PRO A 244 3.28 17.64 -6.20
N ALA A 245 4.09 18.45 -6.89
CA ALA A 245 5.41 18.80 -6.38
C ALA A 245 5.24 19.71 -5.15
N TYR A 246 6.09 19.52 -4.13
CA TYR A 246 6.00 20.27 -2.88
C TYR A 246 7.01 21.40 -2.87
N ASN A 247 6.55 22.57 -2.44
CA ASN A 247 7.42 23.69 -2.08
C ASN A 247 7.66 23.63 -0.58
N ILE A 248 8.88 23.30 -0.18
CA ILE A 248 9.30 23.17 1.23
C ILE A 248 10.35 24.24 1.51
N TYR A 249 10.27 24.85 2.69
CA TYR A 249 11.09 25.98 3.07
C TYR A 249 11.91 25.68 4.32
N ASP A 250 13.22 25.93 4.24
CA ASP A 250 14.09 26.02 5.41
C ASP A 250 14.26 27.51 5.75
N ASP A 251 13.69 27.92 6.87
CA ASP A 251 13.39 29.32 7.19
C ASP A 251 12.63 30.02 6.04
N SER A 252 13.30 30.92 5.31
CA SER A 252 12.74 31.65 4.17
C SER A 252 13.22 31.15 2.81
N LEU A 253 14.11 30.16 2.80
CA LEU A 253 14.72 29.64 1.58
C LEU A 253 13.99 28.38 1.13
N MET A 254 13.64 28.32 -0.14
CA MET A 254 13.06 27.12 -0.73
C MET A 254 14.14 26.05 -0.86
N VAL A 255 13.87 24.85 -0.35
CA VAL A 255 14.73 23.67 -0.47
C VAL A 255 14.58 23.11 -1.89
N VAL A 256 15.69 22.76 -2.53
CA VAL A 256 15.66 21.99 -3.78
C VAL A 256 15.23 20.55 -3.47
N VAL A 257 14.05 20.18 -3.96
CA VAL A 257 13.49 18.82 -3.83
C VAL A 257 13.74 18.02 -5.12
N SER A 258 13.86 16.71 -4.99
CA SER A 258 14.03 15.82 -6.15
C SER A 258 12.79 15.87 -7.05
N ASP A 259 13.01 15.75 -8.36
CA ASP A 259 11.94 15.61 -9.36
C ASP A 259 11.39 14.18 -9.48
N ASP A 260 12.03 13.21 -8.80
CA ASP A 260 11.61 11.81 -8.74
C ASP A 260 10.14 11.68 -8.29
N PRO A 261 9.24 11.17 -9.15
CA PRO A 261 7.84 10.97 -8.80
C PRO A 261 7.64 10.08 -7.56
N ILE A 262 8.55 9.14 -7.28
CA ILE A 262 8.45 8.26 -6.10
C ILE A 262 8.48 9.10 -4.81
N MET A 263 9.31 10.14 -4.76
CA MET A 263 9.40 11.03 -3.60
C MET A 263 8.04 11.70 -3.32
N ARG A 264 7.26 12.02 -4.36
CA ARG A 264 5.93 12.64 -4.22
C ARG A 264 4.93 11.75 -3.50
N ASN A 265 5.10 10.43 -3.57
CA ASN A 265 4.32 9.46 -2.81
C ASN A 265 4.74 9.47 -1.32
N CYS A 266 6.04 9.35 -1.06
CA CYS A 266 6.58 9.30 0.31
C CYS A 266 6.16 10.50 1.16
N ILE A 267 6.24 11.71 0.58
CA ILE A 267 5.90 12.96 1.26
C ILE A 267 4.39 13.13 1.50
N GLN A 268 3.51 12.26 0.97
CA GLN A 268 2.10 12.27 1.38
C GLN A 268 1.94 11.89 2.86
N CYS A 269 2.87 11.09 3.39
CA CYS A 269 2.91 10.70 4.81
C CYS A 269 4.03 11.41 5.57
N HIS A 270 5.21 11.55 4.95
CA HIS A 270 6.40 12.16 5.55
C HIS A 270 6.50 13.66 5.23
N ALA A 271 5.43 14.41 5.54
CA ALA A 271 5.27 15.81 5.16
C ALA A 271 5.62 16.78 6.30
N PRO A 272 6.00 18.03 5.95
CA PRO A 272 6.05 19.13 6.90
C PRO A 272 4.67 19.53 7.40
N ASN A 273 4.66 20.41 8.39
CA ASN A 273 3.44 21.04 8.86
C ASN A 273 2.75 21.86 7.74
N SER A 274 1.56 22.39 8.06
CA SER A 274 0.74 23.15 7.10
C SER A 274 1.38 24.46 6.59
N ARG A 275 2.52 24.89 7.14
CA ARG A 275 3.29 26.05 6.67
C ARG A 275 4.41 25.67 5.72
N HIS A 276 4.58 24.37 5.45
CA HIS A 276 5.63 23.81 4.61
C HIS A 276 7.05 24.11 5.14
N GLU A 277 7.19 24.18 6.46
CA GLU A 277 8.46 24.41 7.15
C GLU A 277 9.24 23.09 7.26
N ALA A 278 10.45 23.05 6.75
CA ALA A 278 11.29 21.85 6.76
C ALA A 278 11.62 21.38 8.19
N GLY A 279 11.69 20.06 8.39
CA GLY A 279 11.98 19.43 9.67
C GLY A 279 10.85 19.52 10.71
N THR A 280 9.66 19.96 10.31
CA THR A 280 8.45 19.97 11.15
C THR A 280 7.56 18.76 10.87
N GLY A 281 6.65 18.43 11.79
CA GLY A 281 5.79 17.25 11.64
C GLY A 281 6.60 15.96 11.52
N ASP A 282 6.33 15.18 10.47
CA ASP A 282 7.13 14.00 10.08
C ASP A 282 7.92 14.27 8.78
N ASP A 283 8.29 15.53 8.51
CA ASP A 283 9.07 15.89 7.34
C ASP A 283 10.42 15.17 7.31
N ARG A 284 10.66 14.46 6.22
CA ARG A 284 11.90 13.75 5.91
C ARG A 284 12.58 14.29 4.67
N THR A 285 12.24 15.51 4.24
CA THR A 285 12.83 16.11 3.05
C THR A 285 14.35 16.27 3.21
N PRO A 286 15.15 15.70 2.30
CA PRO A 286 16.59 15.85 2.32
C PRO A 286 17.04 17.31 2.20
N ARG A 287 17.98 17.70 3.06
CA ARG A 287 18.60 19.03 3.16
C ARG A 287 20.11 18.89 3.32
N GLY A 288 20.80 20.02 3.36
CA GLY A 288 22.25 20.05 3.55
C GLY A 288 22.96 19.40 2.37
N VAL A 289 23.82 18.41 2.62
CA VAL A 289 24.57 17.74 1.53
C VAL A 289 23.71 16.81 0.68
N HIS A 290 22.48 16.53 1.10
CA HIS A 290 21.55 15.65 0.40
C HIS A 290 20.38 16.37 -0.26
N GLU A 291 20.40 17.71 -0.26
CA GLU A 291 19.40 18.51 -0.95
C GLU A 291 19.31 18.10 -2.43
N GLY A 292 18.08 17.96 -2.94
CA GLY A 292 17.79 17.49 -4.30
C GLY A 292 17.83 15.97 -4.52
N LEU A 293 18.23 15.16 -3.53
CA LEU A 293 18.20 13.70 -3.62
C LEU A 293 16.81 13.13 -3.35
N SER A 294 16.46 12.04 -4.05
CA SER A 294 15.25 11.25 -3.76
C SER A 294 15.45 10.36 -2.53
N CYS A 295 14.35 10.04 -1.84
CA CYS A 295 14.34 9.13 -0.69
C CYS A 295 14.96 7.76 -1.02
N THR A 296 14.75 7.27 -2.24
CA THR A 296 15.22 5.94 -2.70
C THR A 296 16.73 5.84 -2.87
N VAL A 297 17.43 6.98 -2.93
CA VAL A 297 18.91 7.02 -2.97
C VAL A 297 19.47 6.44 -1.67
N CYS A 298 18.86 6.77 -0.53
CA CYS A 298 19.35 6.33 0.78
C CYS A 298 18.54 5.15 1.33
N HIS A 299 17.22 5.20 1.20
CA HIS A 299 16.31 4.22 1.81
C HIS A 299 16.08 3.00 0.92
N GLU A 300 15.97 1.85 1.55
CA GLU A 300 15.49 0.64 0.89
C GLU A 300 13.98 0.71 0.62
N PRO A 301 13.52 0.37 -0.60
CA PRO A 301 12.10 0.30 -0.91
C PRO A 301 11.34 -0.65 0.02
N HIS A 302 10.08 -0.32 0.30
CA HIS A 302 9.14 -1.05 1.17
C HIS A 302 9.46 -1.07 2.67
N SER A 303 10.74 -1.19 3.07
CA SER A 303 11.12 -1.19 4.50
C SER A 303 11.35 0.20 5.07
N ASN A 304 11.63 1.18 4.21
CA ASN A 304 12.08 2.54 4.58
C ASN A 304 13.39 2.55 5.39
N ASN A 305 14.17 1.46 5.32
CA ASN A 305 15.40 1.34 6.08
C ASN A 305 16.53 2.16 5.43
N ALA A 306 17.16 3.04 6.21
CA ALA A 306 18.30 3.85 5.79
C ALA A 306 19.62 3.46 6.50
N GLN A 307 19.64 2.37 7.25
CA GLN A 307 20.83 1.94 7.99
C GLN A 307 22.00 1.69 7.02
N ASN A 308 23.16 2.27 7.34
CA ASN A 308 24.39 2.19 6.56
C ASN A 308 24.28 2.74 5.12
N SER A 309 23.29 3.59 4.85
CA SER A 309 23.02 4.12 3.50
C SER A 309 24.17 4.92 2.90
N CYS A 310 25.03 5.51 3.73
CA CYS A 310 26.21 6.25 3.28
C CYS A 310 27.14 5.41 2.38
N ILE A 311 27.17 4.08 2.53
CA ILE A 311 28.00 3.20 1.70
C ILE A 311 27.59 3.21 0.21
N LYS A 312 26.36 3.63 -0.09
CA LYS A 312 25.88 3.77 -1.47
C LYS A 312 26.67 4.83 -2.25
N CYS A 313 27.27 5.80 -1.55
CA CYS A 313 28.09 6.85 -2.15
C CYS A 313 29.54 6.84 -1.66
N HIS A 314 29.82 6.39 -0.44
CA HIS A 314 31.15 6.38 0.16
C HIS A 314 31.74 4.97 0.21
N PRO A 315 33.00 4.77 -0.23
CA PRO A 315 33.94 5.79 -0.70
C PRO A 315 33.85 6.10 -2.20
N ALA A 316 32.90 5.49 -2.92
CA ALA A 316 32.82 5.53 -4.39
C ALA A 316 32.90 6.96 -4.99
N ILE A 317 32.33 7.95 -4.30
CA ILE A 317 32.25 9.35 -4.72
C ILE A 317 33.16 10.27 -3.87
N SER A 318 33.57 9.84 -2.66
CA SER A 318 34.43 10.62 -1.76
C SER A 318 35.25 9.71 -0.84
N ASN A 319 36.57 9.89 -0.83
CA ASN A 319 37.53 9.06 -0.08
C ASN A 319 38.08 9.77 1.17
N CYS A 320 37.22 9.97 2.17
CA CYS A 320 37.54 10.70 3.40
C CYS A 320 38.18 9.84 4.51
N GLN A 321 38.47 8.55 4.25
CA GLN A 321 39.00 7.57 5.22
C GLN A 321 38.14 7.38 6.49
N ILE A 322 36.87 7.80 6.44
CA ILE A 322 35.90 7.57 7.51
C ILE A 322 35.16 6.27 7.21
N ASP A 323 35.06 5.38 8.21
CA ASP A 323 34.24 4.18 8.10
C ASP A 323 32.76 4.51 8.29
N VAL A 324 32.11 4.84 7.17
CA VAL A 324 30.69 5.19 7.13
C VAL A 324 29.77 4.03 7.48
N THR A 325 30.26 2.79 7.50
CA THR A 325 29.44 1.61 7.85
C THR A 325 29.18 1.49 9.34
N GLN A 326 29.96 2.20 10.16
CA GLN A 326 29.78 2.28 11.60
C GLN A 326 28.94 3.49 12.03
N MET A 327 28.57 4.36 11.08
CA MET A 327 27.77 5.53 11.36
C MET A 327 26.30 5.16 11.57
N ASN A 328 25.73 5.67 12.65
CA ASN A 328 24.30 5.58 12.87
C ASN A 328 23.55 6.58 11.98
N THR A 329 23.22 6.16 10.76
CA THR A 329 22.43 6.94 9.79
C THR A 329 20.93 6.97 10.13
N THR A 330 20.51 6.34 11.23
CA THR A 330 19.10 6.37 11.63
C THR A 330 18.71 7.73 12.18
N TYR A 331 17.45 8.07 11.98
CA TYR A 331 16.82 9.32 12.40
C TYR A 331 15.98 9.15 13.67
N LYS A 332 16.26 8.09 14.45
CA LYS A 332 15.54 7.79 15.70
C LYS A 332 15.64 8.93 16.71
N TYR A 333 16.78 9.63 16.73
CA TYR A 333 17.02 10.77 17.61
C TYR A 333 17.13 12.04 16.77
N LYS A 334 16.36 13.07 17.14
CA LYS A 334 16.35 14.37 16.43
C LYS A 334 17.73 15.04 16.42
N ASP A 335 18.52 14.87 17.48
CA ASP A 335 19.83 15.50 17.62
C ASP A 335 20.99 14.64 17.06
N SER A 336 20.68 13.59 16.28
CA SER A 336 21.72 12.77 15.66
C SER A 336 22.48 13.57 14.60
N HIS A 337 23.79 13.78 14.80
CA HIS A 337 24.66 14.44 13.82
C HIS A 337 24.72 13.69 12.47
N ASN A 338 24.44 12.39 12.46
CA ASN A 338 24.46 11.54 11.27
C ASN A 338 23.06 11.34 10.67
N ASN A 339 22.08 12.18 11.03
CA ASN A 339 20.74 12.08 10.47
C ASN A 339 20.79 12.38 8.96
N ILE A 340 20.49 11.37 8.17
CA ILE A 340 20.59 11.43 6.71
C ILE A 340 19.72 12.52 6.07
N HIS A 341 18.72 13.06 6.75
CA HIS A 341 17.85 14.08 6.17
C HIS A 341 18.46 15.48 6.21
N PHE A 342 19.43 15.76 7.08
CA PHE A 342 19.97 17.12 7.24
C PHE A 342 21.48 17.18 7.54
N VAL A 343 22.17 16.04 7.46
CA VAL A 343 23.63 15.99 7.63
C VAL A 343 24.32 16.99 6.69
N SER A 344 25.32 17.67 7.24
CA SER A 344 26.14 18.67 6.58
C SER A 344 27.59 18.20 6.48
N CYS A 345 28.40 18.90 5.68
CA CYS A 345 29.84 18.61 5.62
C CYS A 345 30.52 18.74 6.99
N ASN A 346 30.08 19.66 7.85
CA ASN A 346 30.70 19.93 9.15
C ASN A 346 30.44 18.83 10.17
N ASP A 347 29.38 18.04 10.00
CA ASP A 347 29.05 16.94 10.90
C ASP A 347 30.04 15.78 10.78
N CYS A 348 30.69 15.67 9.62
CA CYS A 348 31.65 14.61 9.30
C CYS A 348 33.09 15.13 9.13
N HIS A 349 33.29 16.42 8.88
CA HIS A 349 34.58 16.99 8.52
C HIS A 349 34.92 18.24 9.32
N GLU A 350 36.14 18.29 9.84
CA GLU A 350 36.67 19.50 10.47
C GLU A 350 36.72 20.65 9.44
N ASN A 351 36.00 21.74 9.72
CA ASN A 351 35.80 22.88 8.80
C ASN A 351 35.04 22.54 7.49
N GLY A 352 34.31 21.43 7.45
CA GLY A 352 33.43 21.09 6.33
C GLY A 352 34.16 20.68 5.06
N ARG A 353 35.44 20.31 5.17
CA ARG A 353 36.27 19.85 4.04
C ARG A 353 36.75 18.44 4.30
N GLY A 354 36.44 17.52 3.38
CA GLY A 354 36.98 16.16 3.43
C GLY A 354 38.51 16.17 3.52
N VAL A 355 39.06 15.31 4.37
CA VAL A 355 40.51 15.10 4.44
C VAL A 355 40.96 14.57 3.07
N LYS A 356 41.92 15.26 2.45
CA LYS A 356 42.45 14.89 1.12
C LYS A 356 43.19 13.56 1.13
#